data_AF-A0AAE9JNM3-F1
#
_entry.id   AF-A0AAE9JNM3-F1
#
_cell.length_a   1.000
_cell.length_b   1.000
_cell.length_c   1.000
_cell.angle_alpha   90.00
_cell.angle_beta   90.00
_cell.angle_gamma   90.00
#
_symmetry.space_group_name_H-M   'P 1'
#
loop_
_entity.id
_entity.type
_entity.pdbx_description
1 polymer ?
#
loop_
_entity_poly.entity_id
_entity_poly.type
_entity_poly.pdbx_seq_one_letter_code
_entity_poly.pdbx_strand_id
1 'polypeptide(L)'
;MSKCDTMKKIVKVIEFDDDVVEGRSSIGRKGHELRSSSSSASCSSEEQPRRGNRRPFPVRRPQRPTEIKETCDDGWLEFKRPNGVWCILVGYSGVSNGWYSQQDAQNACTGMGAVLTGFQNENERMTVAEEALKKTTAVGRTVAGLCNCGPYNTFQWTDGDTMGIEGFKWGICEPDNTNWPGATACIQQFIMAPNFVPGPGDSVNWKPAFVNGDLDKYQCNSQVHPWTRFYICGKRGVRR
;
A
#
# COMPACT_ATOMS: atom_id res chain seq x y z
N MET A 1 10.13 -25.55 23.71
CA MET A 1 10.11 -24.36 24.61
C MET A 1 11.55 -23.93 24.87
N SER A 2 12.01 -22.69 24.75
CA SER A 2 11.39 -21.40 24.47
C SER A 2 12.49 -20.52 23.84
N LYS A 3 12.24 -19.86 22.70
CA LYS A 3 13.18 -18.88 22.11
C LYS A 3 12.52 -17.56 21.68
N CYS A 4 11.22 -17.41 21.88
CA CYS A 4 10.48 -16.22 21.48
C CYS A 4 9.82 -15.50 22.71
N ASP A 5 10.08 -15.94 23.96
CA ASP A 5 9.48 -15.38 25.19
C ASP A 5 9.98 -13.97 25.58
N THR A 6 11.06 -13.48 24.98
CA THR A 6 11.60 -12.14 25.30
C THR A 6 10.85 -11.01 24.56
N MET A 7 9.93 -11.35 23.64
CA MET A 7 9.24 -10.39 22.76
C MET A 7 8.10 -9.59 23.42
N LYS A 8 7.70 -9.93 24.66
CA LYS A 8 6.65 -9.19 25.39
C LYS A 8 7.03 -7.76 25.78
N LYS A 9 8.31 -7.37 25.68
CA LYS A 9 8.78 -6.05 26.13
C LYS A 9 8.58 -4.92 25.11
N ILE A 10 8.42 -5.21 23.82
CA ILE A 10 8.38 -4.16 22.78
C ILE A 10 6.94 -3.67 22.52
N VAL A 11 5.93 -4.54 22.70
CA VAL A 11 4.52 -4.12 22.59
C VAL A 11 4.14 -3.11 23.68
N LYS A 12 4.84 -3.12 24.82
CA LYS A 12 4.53 -2.25 25.96
C LYS A 12 4.92 -0.77 25.77
N VAL A 13 5.58 -0.41 24.67
CA VAL A 13 5.90 0.99 24.34
C VAL A 13 4.81 1.63 23.46
N ILE A 14 3.79 0.86 23.07
CA ILE A 14 2.58 1.35 22.38
C ILE A 14 1.41 1.32 23.38
N GLU A 15 1.58 1.90 24.57
CA GLU A 15 0.45 2.46 25.30
C GLU A 15 0.44 3.95 24.94
N PHE A 16 -0.58 4.38 24.20
CA PHE A 16 -0.83 5.79 23.98
C PHE A 16 -1.18 6.38 25.34
N ASP A 17 -0.26 7.15 25.92
CA ASP A 17 -0.57 8.06 27.03
C ASP A 17 -1.51 9.15 26.48
N ASP A 18 -2.82 8.85 26.50
CA ASP A 18 -3.89 9.83 26.31
C ASP A 18 -3.97 10.69 27.58
N ASP A 19 -3.09 11.68 27.73
CA ASP A 19 -3.33 12.74 28.71
C ASP A 19 -2.69 14.09 28.35
N VAL A 20 -3.48 15.13 28.62
CA VAL A 20 -3.19 16.58 28.68
C VAL A 20 -3.12 17.29 27.30
N VAL A 21 -3.95 18.30 26.95
CA VAL A 21 -4.42 19.49 27.69
C VAL A 21 -5.72 20.09 27.06
N GLU A 22 -6.65 20.48 27.95
CA GLU A 22 -7.63 21.60 28.00
C GLU A 22 -8.04 22.35 26.71
N GLY A 23 -9.25 22.88 26.52
CA GLY A 23 -10.37 23.18 27.40
C GLY A 23 -11.12 24.44 26.91
N ARG A 24 -12.45 24.46 27.09
CA ARG A 24 -13.43 25.59 26.96
C ARG A 24 -13.76 26.03 25.51
N SER A 25 -15.01 26.25 25.09
CA SER A 25 -16.19 26.79 25.80
C SER A 25 -17.52 26.27 25.22
N SER A 26 -18.48 26.22 26.12
CA SER A 26 -19.93 26.10 25.93
C SER A 26 -20.55 27.29 25.17
N ILE A 27 -21.60 27.02 24.38
CA ILE A 27 -22.84 27.82 24.27
C ILE A 27 -23.90 26.89 23.65
N GLY A 28 -24.96 26.63 24.40
CA GLY A 28 -26.14 25.93 23.91
C GLY A 28 -27.15 26.87 23.25
N ARG A 29 -28.05 26.32 22.44
CA ARG A 29 -29.41 26.85 22.30
C ARG A 29 -30.39 25.77 21.82
N LYS A 30 -31.45 25.64 22.62
CA LYS A 30 -32.68 24.85 22.42
C LYS A 30 -33.54 25.43 21.29
N GLY A 31 -34.25 24.54 20.60
CA GLY A 31 -35.73 24.52 20.57
C GLY A 31 -36.46 25.28 19.46
N HIS A 32 -37.24 24.53 18.67
CA HIS A 32 -38.68 24.69 18.34
C HIS A 32 -38.98 23.85 17.08
N GLU A 33 -39.58 22.67 17.19
CA GLU A 33 -41.04 22.39 17.19
C GLU A 33 -41.87 22.97 16.02
N LEU A 34 -42.42 22.01 15.26
CA LEU A 34 -43.76 21.93 14.65
C LEU A 34 -44.12 22.89 13.51
N ARG A 35 -44.46 22.31 12.34
CA ARG A 35 -45.87 22.15 11.91
C ARG A 35 -46.02 21.35 10.61
N SER A 36 -46.93 20.39 10.67
CA SER A 36 -47.57 19.68 9.56
C SER A 36 -48.37 20.62 8.66
N SER A 37 -48.51 20.25 7.37
CA SER A 37 -49.78 19.82 6.77
C SER A 37 -49.85 20.12 5.28
N SER A 38 -50.27 19.07 4.57
CA SER A 38 -50.70 18.96 3.18
C SER A 38 -51.72 20.03 2.78
N SER A 39 -51.80 20.35 1.48
CA SER A 39 -53.02 20.15 0.68
C SER A 39 -52.81 20.47 -0.80
N SER A 40 -53.37 19.56 -1.58
CA SER A 40 -53.72 19.56 -2.99
C SER A 40 -54.39 20.83 -3.52
N ALA A 41 -54.04 21.22 -4.74
CA ALA A 41 -54.89 22.02 -5.61
C ALA A 41 -54.89 21.42 -7.02
N SER A 42 -56.03 20.86 -7.40
CA SER A 42 -56.39 20.45 -8.76
C SER A 42 -56.74 21.69 -9.58
N CYS A 43 -56.25 21.78 -10.82
CA CYS A 43 -56.85 22.65 -11.83
C CYS A 43 -57.01 21.88 -13.14
N SER A 44 -58.27 21.69 -13.52
CA SER A 44 -58.71 21.15 -14.80
C SER A 44 -58.86 22.29 -15.80
N SER A 45 -58.41 22.11 -17.03
CA SER A 45 -58.85 22.90 -18.18
C SER A 45 -58.60 22.08 -19.45
N GLU A 46 -59.69 21.65 -20.07
CA GLU A 46 -59.71 21.13 -21.43
C GLU A 46 -59.58 22.28 -22.42
N GLU A 47 -58.69 22.16 -23.42
CA GLU A 47 -58.93 22.60 -24.80
C GLU A 47 -57.93 21.88 -25.74
N GLN A 48 -58.46 21.21 -26.75
CA GLN A 48 -57.76 20.78 -27.97
C GLN A 48 -58.50 21.41 -29.17
N PRO A 49 -57.97 21.43 -30.41
CA PRO A 49 -56.58 21.26 -30.87
C PRO A 49 -56.20 22.32 -31.92
N ARG A 50 -54.90 22.69 -32.06
CA ARG A 50 -54.41 23.24 -33.34
C ARG A 50 -53.08 22.64 -33.76
N ARG A 51 -53.10 22.19 -35.02
CA ARG A 51 -52.06 21.56 -35.81
C ARG A 51 -50.73 22.30 -35.72
N GLY A 52 -49.67 21.55 -35.42
CA GLY A 52 -48.30 21.96 -35.64
C GLY A 52 -47.40 20.74 -35.63
N ASN A 53 -47.09 20.19 -36.81
CA ASN A 53 -46.03 19.20 -36.98
C ASN A 53 -44.68 19.86 -36.64
N ARG A 54 -44.33 19.90 -35.35
CA ARG A 54 -42.96 20.15 -34.90
C ARG A 54 -42.38 18.82 -34.46
N ARG A 55 -41.47 18.29 -35.29
CA ARG A 55 -40.60 17.18 -34.90
C ARG A 55 -39.96 17.55 -33.56
N PRO A 56 -39.95 16.68 -32.54
CA PRO A 56 -39.23 16.94 -31.31
C PRO A 56 -37.76 17.14 -31.68
N PHE A 57 -37.20 18.31 -31.36
CA PHE A 57 -35.76 18.46 -31.32
C PHE A 57 -35.22 17.35 -30.41
N PRO A 58 -34.14 16.63 -30.78
CA PRO A 58 -33.51 15.71 -29.86
C PRO A 58 -33.05 16.53 -28.66
N VAL A 59 -33.70 16.32 -27.51
CA VAL A 59 -33.21 16.84 -26.24
C VAL A 59 -31.81 16.25 -26.11
N ARG A 60 -30.77 17.07 -26.25
CA ARG A 60 -29.40 16.68 -25.92
C ARG A 60 -29.46 16.22 -24.46
N ARG A 61 -29.38 14.90 -24.25
CA ARG A 61 -29.12 14.34 -22.91
C ARG A 61 -27.95 15.14 -22.34
N PRO A 62 -28.04 15.67 -21.10
CA PRO A 62 -26.87 16.17 -20.42
C PRO A 62 -25.80 15.10 -20.55
N GLN A 63 -24.67 15.44 -21.18
CA GLN A 63 -23.53 14.53 -21.18
C GLN A 63 -23.22 14.29 -19.70
N ARG A 64 -23.40 13.05 -19.26
CA ARG A 64 -22.90 12.62 -17.95
C ARG A 64 -21.44 13.04 -17.93
N PRO A 65 -20.99 13.84 -16.94
CA PRO A 65 -19.60 14.21 -16.84
C PRO A 65 -18.79 12.92 -16.98
N THR A 66 -17.90 12.86 -17.98
CA THR A 66 -16.93 11.79 -18.08
C THR A 66 -16.14 11.86 -16.79
N GLU A 67 -16.42 10.95 -15.87
CA GLU A 67 -15.70 10.82 -14.62
C GLU A 67 -14.24 10.60 -14.99
N ILE A 68 -13.40 11.60 -14.74
CA ILE A 68 -11.96 11.49 -14.97
C ILE A 68 -11.48 10.44 -13.99
N LYS A 69 -11.13 9.25 -14.50
CA LYS A 69 -10.64 8.16 -13.68
C LYS A 69 -9.13 8.24 -13.65
N GLU A 70 -8.59 8.36 -12.45
CA GLU A 70 -7.16 8.12 -12.23
C GLU A 70 -6.92 6.63 -12.42
N THR A 71 -6.02 6.26 -13.33
CA THR A 71 -5.67 4.86 -13.57
C THR A 71 -4.15 4.69 -13.65
N CYS A 72 -3.69 3.47 -13.46
CA CYS A 72 -2.29 3.13 -13.60
C CYS A 72 -1.88 2.91 -15.07
N ASP A 73 -0.58 3.11 -15.34
CA ASP A 73 0.01 2.72 -16.63
C ASP A 73 0.13 1.19 -16.74
N ASP A 74 0.26 0.68 -17.96
CA ASP A 74 0.43 -0.75 -18.18
C ASP A 74 1.64 -1.30 -17.42
N GLY A 75 1.45 -2.45 -16.75
CA GLY A 75 2.47 -3.10 -15.93
C GLY A 75 2.56 -2.58 -14.49
N TRP A 76 1.77 -1.57 -14.10
CA TRP A 76 1.64 -1.11 -12.73
C TRP A 76 0.38 -1.71 -12.07
N LEU A 77 0.53 -2.20 -10.85
CA LEU A 77 -0.57 -2.66 -10.01
C LEU A 77 -1.35 -1.45 -9.49
N GLU A 78 -2.68 -1.49 -9.59
CA GLU A 78 -3.56 -0.40 -9.18
C GLU A 78 -4.14 -0.65 -7.78
N PHE A 79 -3.98 0.32 -6.88
CA PHE A 79 -4.56 0.31 -5.55
C PHE A 79 -5.30 1.61 -5.25
N LYS A 80 -6.37 1.50 -4.46
CA LYS A 80 -7.12 2.67 -3.97
C LYS A 80 -6.71 2.96 -2.54
N ARG A 81 -5.93 4.01 -2.35
CA ARG A 81 -5.54 4.53 -1.03
C ARG A 81 -6.49 5.65 -0.61
N PRO A 82 -6.51 6.05 0.68
CA PRO A 82 -7.31 7.18 1.13
C PRO A 82 -7.07 8.47 0.34
N ASN A 83 -5.84 8.64 -0.16
CA ASN A 83 -5.44 9.83 -0.89
C ASN A 83 -5.71 9.76 -2.41
N GLY A 84 -6.16 8.63 -2.95
CA GLY A 84 -6.42 8.45 -4.38
C GLY A 84 -5.84 7.14 -4.94
N VAL A 85 -5.77 7.04 -6.27
CA VAL A 85 -5.20 5.87 -6.93
C VAL A 85 -3.68 5.89 -6.80
N TRP A 86 -3.12 4.79 -6.33
CA TRP A 86 -1.70 4.55 -6.18
C TRP A 86 -1.29 3.35 -7.03
N CYS A 87 -0.20 3.53 -7.78
CA CYS A 87 0.29 2.58 -8.75
C CYS A 87 1.60 1.99 -8.26
N ILE A 88 1.70 0.67 -8.13
CA ILE A 88 2.91 -0.02 -7.69
C ILE A 88 3.48 -0.88 -8.81
N LEU A 89 4.77 -0.70 -9.11
CA LEU A 89 5.53 -1.54 -10.04
C LEU A 89 6.49 -2.43 -9.27
N VAL A 90 6.56 -3.71 -9.64
CA VAL A 90 7.60 -4.64 -9.16
C VAL A 90 8.72 -4.74 -10.19
N GLY A 91 9.87 -4.16 -9.86
CA GLY A 91 11.07 -4.14 -10.71
C GLY A 91 12.08 -5.23 -10.33
N TYR A 92 12.74 -5.81 -11.32
CA TYR A 92 13.87 -6.73 -11.12
C TYR A 92 15.18 -5.96 -11.22
N SER A 93 16.05 -6.08 -10.21
CA SER A 93 17.34 -5.36 -10.21
C SER A 93 18.36 -5.91 -11.20
N GLY A 94 18.19 -7.17 -11.67
CA GLY A 94 19.22 -7.89 -12.42
C GLY A 94 20.40 -8.38 -11.56
N VAL A 95 20.44 -8.01 -10.28
CA VAL A 95 21.51 -8.39 -9.36
C VAL A 95 21.28 -9.81 -8.82
N SER A 96 22.33 -10.63 -8.88
CA SER A 96 22.33 -12.03 -8.44
C SER A 96 23.25 -12.32 -7.26
N ASN A 97 23.92 -11.30 -6.72
CA ASN A 97 24.89 -11.40 -5.62
C ASN A 97 24.43 -10.66 -4.35
N GLY A 98 23.19 -10.17 -4.28
CA GLY A 98 22.67 -9.46 -3.11
C GLY A 98 23.17 -8.02 -2.91
N TRP A 99 23.99 -7.47 -3.81
CA TRP A 99 24.45 -6.07 -3.76
C TRP A 99 23.47 -5.15 -4.49
N TYR A 100 22.37 -4.81 -3.80
CA TYR A 100 21.40 -3.84 -4.29
C TYR A 100 20.86 -3.05 -3.10
N SER A 101 21.37 -1.84 -2.93
CA SER A 101 21.07 -1.00 -1.77
C SER A 101 19.69 -0.36 -1.86
N GLN A 102 19.22 0.19 -0.73
CA GLN A 102 18.02 1.02 -0.69
C GLN A 102 18.15 2.23 -1.63
N GLN A 103 19.34 2.84 -1.71
CA GLN A 103 19.58 3.99 -2.58
C GLN A 103 19.51 3.60 -4.06
N ASP A 104 20.05 2.42 -4.44
CA ASP A 104 19.95 1.92 -5.81
C ASP A 104 18.49 1.73 -6.23
N ALA A 105 17.69 1.17 -5.33
CA ALA A 105 16.26 0.97 -5.56
C ALA A 105 15.51 2.31 -5.68
N GLN A 106 15.81 3.30 -4.83
CA GLN A 106 15.25 4.65 -4.92
C GLN A 106 15.65 5.34 -6.23
N ASN A 107 16.90 5.20 -6.67
CA ASN A 107 17.37 5.76 -7.94
C ASN A 107 16.62 5.13 -9.12
N ALA A 108 16.42 3.81 -9.10
CA ALA A 108 15.63 3.11 -10.12
C ALA A 108 14.19 3.62 -10.19
N CYS A 109 13.54 3.83 -9.05
CA CYS A 109 12.18 4.39 -9.01
C CYS A 109 12.13 5.84 -9.51
N THR A 110 13.09 6.66 -9.08
CA THR A 110 13.17 8.08 -9.49
C THR A 110 13.32 8.22 -11.00
N GLY A 111 14.09 7.32 -11.64
CA GLY A 111 14.24 7.27 -13.09
C GLY A 111 12.92 7.02 -13.87
N MET A 112 11.88 6.53 -13.20
CA MET A 112 10.54 6.31 -13.78
C MET A 112 9.49 7.33 -13.30
N GLY A 113 9.92 8.41 -12.64
CA GLY A 113 9.01 9.40 -12.04
C GLY A 113 8.20 8.83 -10.86
N ALA A 114 8.78 7.86 -10.15
CA ALA A 114 8.19 7.19 -8.99
C ALA A 114 9.14 7.26 -7.78
N VAL A 115 8.70 6.73 -6.65
CA VAL A 115 9.48 6.63 -5.41
C VAL A 115 9.48 5.18 -4.90
N LEU A 116 10.46 4.77 -4.09
CA LEU A 116 10.29 3.52 -3.32
C LEU A 116 9.01 3.62 -2.51
N THR A 117 8.18 2.58 -2.50
CA THR A 117 6.83 2.67 -1.91
C THR A 117 6.53 1.60 -0.88
N GLY A 118 5.82 2.02 0.16
CA GLY A 118 5.29 1.20 1.25
C GLY A 118 4.06 0.37 0.91
N PHE A 119 3.60 -0.41 1.90
CA PHE A 119 2.31 -1.10 1.84
C PHE A 119 1.30 -0.43 2.76
N GLN A 120 0.18 0.01 2.20
CA GLN A 120 -0.90 0.64 2.98
C GLN A 120 -1.63 -0.39 3.85
N ASN A 121 -1.74 -1.63 3.39
CA ASN A 121 -2.47 -2.71 4.05
C ASN A 121 -2.01 -4.09 3.55
N GLU A 122 -2.56 -5.14 4.15
CA GLU A 122 -2.28 -6.53 3.79
C GLU A 122 -2.55 -6.85 2.31
N ASN A 123 -3.62 -6.30 1.73
CA ASN A 123 -3.97 -6.55 0.33
C ASN A 123 -2.87 -6.04 -0.62
N GLU A 124 -2.35 -4.83 -0.39
CA GLU A 124 -1.19 -4.32 -1.15
C GLU A 124 0.03 -5.23 -0.97
N ARG A 125 0.37 -5.56 0.29
CA ARG A 125 1.52 -6.41 0.64
C ARG A 125 1.47 -7.76 -0.10
N MET A 126 0.32 -8.44 -0.07
CA MET A 126 0.17 -9.78 -0.66
C MET A 126 0.06 -9.75 -2.18
N THR A 127 -0.63 -8.77 -2.76
CA THR A 127 -0.71 -8.63 -4.23
C THR A 127 0.68 -8.40 -4.84
N VAL A 128 1.48 -7.54 -4.19
CA VAL A 128 2.87 -7.31 -4.58
C VAL A 128 3.73 -8.55 -4.40
N ALA A 129 3.56 -9.28 -3.29
CA ALA A 129 4.30 -10.52 -3.04
C ALA A 129 3.99 -11.61 -4.09
N GLU A 130 2.74 -11.72 -4.52
CA GLU A 130 2.34 -12.66 -5.58
C GLU A 130 2.93 -12.28 -6.94
N GLU A 131 2.91 -10.99 -7.30
CA GLU A 131 3.52 -10.52 -8.53
C GLU A 131 5.05 -10.70 -8.52
N ALA A 132 5.70 -10.39 -7.40
CA ALA A 132 7.12 -10.65 -7.21
C ALA A 132 7.45 -12.15 -7.25
N LEU A 133 6.57 -13.01 -6.73
CA LEU A 133 6.75 -14.46 -6.80
C LEU A 133 6.72 -14.97 -8.25
N LYS A 134 5.79 -14.49 -9.09
CA LYS A 134 5.78 -14.81 -10.53
C LYS A 134 7.08 -14.41 -11.21
N LYS A 135 7.59 -13.21 -10.91
CA LYS A 135 8.86 -12.74 -11.48
C LYS A 135 10.06 -13.53 -10.97
N THR A 136 10.04 -13.91 -9.69
CA THR A 136 11.07 -14.75 -9.06
C THR A 136 11.17 -16.12 -9.72
N THR A 137 10.02 -16.77 -9.96
CA THR A 137 9.99 -18.07 -10.66
C THR A 137 10.35 -17.94 -12.13
N ALA A 138 9.98 -16.84 -12.79
CA ALA A 138 10.36 -16.57 -14.19
C ALA A 138 11.89 -16.43 -14.38
N VAL A 139 12.63 -15.97 -13.38
CA VAL A 139 14.10 -15.94 -13.40
C VAL A 139 14.76 -17.23 -12.87
N GLY A 140 13.97 -18.30 -12.71
CA GLY A 140 14.46 -19.62 -12.28
C GLY A 140 14.85 -19.69 -10.80
N ARG A 141 14.29 -18.80 -9.96
CA ARG A 141 14.54 -18.75 -8.52
C ARG A 141 13.29 -19.14 -7.73
N THR A 142 13.50 -19.63 -6.52
CA THR A 142 12.44 -20.01 -5.58
C THR A 142 12.37 -19.08 -4.37
N VAL A 143 13.34 -18.16 -4.25
CA VAL A 143 13.42 -17.18 -3.18
C VAL A 143 14.04 -15.88 -3.70
N ALA A 144 13.53 -14.75 -3.24
CA ALA A 144 14.07 -13.42 -3.52
C ALA A 144 13.75 -12.45 -2.38
N GLY A 145 14.53 -11.38 -2.28
CA GLY A 145 14.21 -10.23 -1.43
C GLY A 145 13.66 -9.08 -2.26
N LEU A 146 12.52 -8.52 -1.84
CA LEU A 146 11.90 -7.35 -2.45
C LEU A 146 12.13 -6.13 -1.56
N CYS A 147 12.84 -5.13 -2.08
CA CYS A 147 13.13 -3.91 -1.35
C CYS A 147 11.92 -2.98 -1.32
N ASN A 148 11.38 -2.77 -0.12
CA ASN A 148 10.40 -1.74 0.23
C ASN A 148 11.02 -0.83 1.30
N CYS A 149 12.23 -0.36 1.01
CA CYS A 149 13.23 -0.09 2.02
C CYS A 149 13.06 1.29 2.67
N GLY A 150 12.17 1.37 3.66
CA GLY A 150 12.13 2.46 4.65
C GLY A 150 13.04 2.20 5.86
N PRO A 151 13.42 3.24 6.62
CA PRO A 151 14.23 3.10 7.82
C PRO A 151 13.46 2.36 8.93
N TYR A 152 14.13 1.37 9.54
CA TYR A 152 13.58 0.51 10.59
C TYR A 152 13.22 1.25 11.88
N ASN A 153 13.93 2.33 12.23
CA ASN A 153 13.83 2.96 13.55
C ASN A 153 12.55 3.81 13.75
N THR A 154 11.72 4.00 12.73
CA THR A 154 10.45 4.74 12.85
C THR A 154 9.23 4.03 12.26
N PHE A 155 9.37 2.83 11.67
CA PHE A 155 8.31 2.18 10.86
C PHE A 155 7.62 3.15 9.88
N GLN A 156 8.35 4.16 9.40
CA GLN A 156 7.83 5.13 8.46
C GLN A 156 8.26 4.74 7.06
N TRP A 157 7.27 4.63 6.18
CA TRP A 157 7.51 4.52 4.75
C TRP A 157 8.15 5.82 4.24
N THR A 158 9.12 5.71 3.35
CA THR A 158 9.86 6.85 2.80
C THR A 158 9.13 7.53 1.63
N ASP A 159 7.96 7.01 1.26
CA ASP A 159 7.25 7.42 0.04
C ASP A 159 6.33 8.62 0.25
N GLY A 160 6.13 9.02 1.50
CA GLY A 160 5.26 10.15 1.87
C GLY A 160 3.78 9.93 1.59
N ASP A 161 3.38 8.73 1.19
CA ASP A 161 2.00 8.41 0.77
C ASP A 161 1.39 7.29 1.62
N THR A 162 2.20 6.29 1.97
CA THR A 162 1.76 5.16 2.79
C THR A 162 1.66 5.58 4.25
N MET A 163 0.50 5.33 4.86
CA MET A 163 0.22 5.67 6.25
C MET A 163 -0.06 4.43 7.10
N GLY A 164 0.30 4.49 8.38
CA GLY A 164 0.02 3.41 9.33
C GLY A 164 0.88 2.16 9.13
N ILE A 165 0.50 1.09 9.83
CA ILE A 165 1.27 -0.16 9.92
C ILE A 165 0.51 -1.40 9.44
N GLU A 166 -0.66 -1.24 8.82
CA GLU A 166 -1.51 -2.38 8.41
C GLU A 166 -0.86 -3.24 7.32
N GLY A 167 0.08 -2.67 6.56
CA GLY A 167 0.90 -3.40 5.61
C GLY A 167 2.07 -4.17 6.23
N PHE A 168 2.26 -4.14 7.55
CA PHE A 168 3.35 -4.86 8.21
C PHE A 168 2.92 -6.26 8.65
N LYS A 169 3.68 -7.26 8.21
CA LYS A 169 3.61 -8.62 8.72
C LYS A 169 5.01 -9.21 8.73
N TRP A 170 5.61 -9.32 9.92
CA TRP A 170 6.96 -9.84 10.09
C TRP A 170 7.00 -11.37 9.99
N GLY A 171 8.17 -11.90 9.64
CA GLY A 171 8.48 -13.31 9.83
C GLY A 171 8.44 -13.72 11.31
N ILE A 172 8.47 -15.02 11.57
CA ILE A 172 8.49 -15.56 12.92
C ILE A 172 9.78 -15.14 13.62
N CYS A 173 9.63 -14.54 14.81
CA CYS A 173 10.69 -13.94 15.62
C CYS A 173 11.41 -12.74 14.93
N GLU A 174 10.79 -12.13 13.91
CA GLU A 174 11.17 -10.81 13.38
C GLU A 174 10.25 -9.69 13.91
N PRO A 175 10.73 -8.44 13.97
CA PRO A 175 12.13 -8.08 13.79
C PRO A 175 12.96 -8.53 15.01
N ASP A 176 14.12 -9.16 14.76
CA ASP A 176 14.96 -9.69 15.83
C ASP A 176 15.74 -8.59 16.60
N ASN A 177 16.54 -8.96 17.60
CA ASN A 177 17.43 -8.03 18.33
C ASN A 177 18.86 -7.99 17.75
N THR A 178 19.08 -8.55 16.56
CA THR A 178 20.38 -8.47 15.90
C THR A 178 20.70 -7.01 15.61
N ASN A 179 21.68 -6.51 16.36
CA ASN A 179 22.12 -5.13 16.32
C ASN A 179 23.14 -5.02 15.19
N TRP A 180 22.69 -4.58 14.01
CA TRP A 180 23.55 -4.39 12.86
C TRP A 180 24.40 -3.13 13.08
N PRO A 181 25.74 -3.20 13.02
CA PRO A 181 26.59 -2.03 13.17
C PRO A 181 26.34 -1.05 12.01
N GLY A 182 25.84 0.15 12.31
CA GLY A 182 25.46 1.17 11.33
C GLY A 182 24.03 1.64 11.57
N ALA A 183 23.79 2.95 11.52
CA ALA A 183 22.60 3.59 12.07
C ALA A 183 21.27 3.31 11.33
N THR A 184 21.25 2.46 10.28
CA THR A 184 20.04 2.25 9.47
C THR A 184 19.83 0.78 9.10
N ALA A 185 18.80 0.17 9.68
CA ALA A 185 18.21 -1.05 9.14
C ALA A 185 17.11 -0.69 8.13
N CYS A 186 16.98 -1.51 7.10
CA CYS A 186 16.01 -1.39 6.02
C CYS A 186 15.08 -2.60 6.05
N ILE A 187 13.90 -2.43 5.49
CA ILE A 187 12.90 -3.49 5.39
C ILE A 187 12.99 -4.14 4.01
N GLN A 188 12.98 -5.47 4.00
CA GLN A 188 12.74 -6.26 2.80
C GLN A 188 11.48 -7.11 2.98
N GLN A 189 10.80 -7.39 1.90
CA GLN A 189 9.78 -8.43 1.85
C GLN A 189 10.41 -9.71 1.29
N PHE A 190 10.26 -10.81 2.01
CA PHE A 190 10.68 -12.14 1.60
C PHE A 190 9.67 -12.70 0.59
N ILE A 191 10.17 -13.04 -0.60
CA ILE A 191 9.39 -13.69 -1.65
C ILE A 191 9.79 -15.16 -1.66
N MET A 192 8.84 -16.03 -1.35
CA MET A 192 9.12 -17.45 -1.13
C MET A 192 8.14 -18.33 -1.89
N ALA A 193 8.68 -19.17 -2.78
CA ALA A 193 7.88 -20.18 -3.46
C ALA A 193 7.50 -21.33 -2.50
N PRO A 194 6.31 -21.93 -2.63
CA PRO A 194 5.91 -23.08 -1.81
C PRO A 194 6.87 -24.27 -1.90
N ASN A 195 7.50 -24.43 -3.06
CA ASN A 195 8.49 -25.47 -3.33
C ASN A 195 9.94 -25.03 -3.01
N PHE A 196 10.13 -23.98 -2.21
CA PHE A 196 11.46 -23.52 -1.82
C PHE A 196 12.29 -24.65 -1.18
N VAL A 197 13.50 -24.80 -1.74
CA VAL A 197 14.58 -25.64 -1.25
C VAL A 197 15.82 -24.75 -1.20
N PRO A 198 16.55 -24.70 -0.07
CA PRO A 198 17.73 -23.85 0.07
C PRO A 198 18.80 -24.17 -0.98
N GLY A 199 19.21 -23.16 -1.74
CA GLY A 199 20.35 -23.22 -2.64
C GLY A 199 21.61 -22.57 -2.05
N PRO A 200 22.67 -22.40 -2.87
CA PRO A 200 23.86 -21.64 -2.46
C PRO A 200 23.49 -20.21 -2.06
N GLY A 201 23.91 -19.81 -0.85
CA GLY A 201 23.57 -18.49 -0.30
C GLY A 201 22.20 -18.44 0.38
N ASP A 202 21.45 -19.55 0.45
CA ASP A 202 20.17 -19.59 1.15
C ASP A 202 20.28 -20.30 2.50
N SER A 203 19.45 -19.89 3.46
CA SER A 203 19.40 -20.54 4.79
C SER A 203 18.25 -21.54 4.89
N VAL A 204 18.55 -22.73 5.43
CA VAL A 204 17.54 -23.74 5.81
C VAL A 204 16.53 -23.19 6.82
N ASN A 205 16.91 -22.20 7.63
CA ASN A 205 16.08 -21.63 8.68
C ASN A 205 15.02 -20.66 8.15
N TRP A 206 15.06 -20.27 6.88
CA TRP A 206 14.04 -19.38 6.32
C TRP A 206 12.69 -20.06 6.15
N LYS A 207 12.67 -21.33 5.75
CA LYS A 207 11.42 -22.08 5.53
C LYS A 207 10.50 -22.14 6.77
N PRO A 208 11.01 -22.37 7.99
CA PRO A 208 10.17 -22.27 9.19
C PRO A 208 9.95 -20.83 9.69
N ALA A 209 10.71 -19.84 9.21
CA ALA A 209 10.62 -18.47 9.71
C ALA A 209 9.75 -17.54 8.86
N PHE A 210 9.69 -17.76 7.56
CA PHE A 210 9.04 -16.87 6.60
C PHE A 210 8.07 -17.62 5.71
N VAL A 211 6.96 -16.97 5.38
CA VAL A 211 6.09 -17.32 4.25
C VAL A 211 6.11 -16.20 3.21
N ASN A 212 5.55 -16.46 2.02
CA ASN A 212 5.55 -15.47 0.95
C ASN A 212 4.92 -14.15 1.42
N GLY A 213 5.65 -13.06 1.24
CA GLY A 213 5.20 -11.71 1.56
C GLY A 213 5.52 -11.24 2.98
N ASP A 214 6.21 -12.04 3.79
CA ASP A 214 6.65 -11.64 5.13
C ASP A 214 7.75 -10.59 5.07
N LEU A 215 7.80 -9.73 6.09
CA LEU A 215 8.82 -8.72 6.23
C LEU A 215 9.98 -9.23 7.07
N ASP A 216 11.17 -8.77 6.70
CA ASP A 216 12.43 -8.98 7.38
C ASP A 216 13.22 -7.66 7.38
N LYS A 217 14.14 -7.51 8.33
CA LYS A 217 15.05 -6.37 8.38
C LYS A 217 16.44 -6.76 7.92
N TYR A 218 17.16 -5.82 7.34
CA TYR A 218 18.55 -6.02 6.92
C TYR A 218 19.34 -4.72 7.03
N GLN A 219 20.66 -4.78 6.93
CA GLN A 219 21.49 -3.57 6.92
C GLN A 219 21.43 -2.89 5.54
N CYS A 220 20.95 -1.63 5.48
CA CYS A 220 20.61 -0.94 4.22
C CYS A 220 21.72 -0.93 3.16
N ASN A 221 22.99 -0.92 3.59
CA ASN A 221 24.17 -0.75 2.74
C ASN A 221 25.07 -2.00 2.72
N SER A 222 24.56 -3.18 3.05
CA SER A 222 25.31 -4.43 3.00
C SER A 222 24.84 -5.33 1.85
N GLN A 223 25.63 -6.35 1.56
CA GLN A 223 25.12 -7.52 0.83
C GLN A 223 23.96 -8.13 1.62
N VAL A 224 22.88 -8.49 0.91
CA VAL A 224 21.64 -8.99 1.52
C VAL A 224 21.27 -10.34 0.96
N HIS A 225 20.71 -11.18 1.83
CA HIS A 225 20.07 -12.42 1.45
C HIS A 225 18.54 -12.28 1.53
N PRO A 226 17.78 -12.88 0.59
CA PRO A 226 18.23 -13.66 -0.55
C PRO A 226 18.93 -12.80 -1.62
N TRP A 227 19.88 -13.40 -2.35
CA TRP A 227 20.73 -12.65 -3.30
C TRP A 227 19.98 -12.11 -4.52
N THR A 228 18.89 -12.76 -4.93
CA THR A 228 18.02 -12.25 -5.99
C THR A 228 17.25 -11.06 -5.44
N ARG A 229 17.41 -9.89 -6.05
CA ARG A 229 16.81 -8.64 -5.55
C ARG A 229 15.77 -8.09 -6.51
N PHE A 230 14.59 -7.79 -5.98
CA PHE A 230 13.57 -6.98 -6.62
C PHE A 230 13.41 -5.68 -5.83
N TYR A 231 12.70 -4.71 -6.40
CA TYR A 231 12.32 -3.48 -5.73
C TYR A 231 10.89 -3.09 -6.12
N ILE A 232 10.24 -2.26 -5.31
CA ILE A 232 8.95 -1.70 -5.65
C ILE A 232 8.96 -0.18 -5.74
N CYS A 233 8.33 0.33 -6.79
CA CYS A 233 8.16 1.74 -7.01
C CYS A 233 6.68 2.10 -6.95
N GLY A 234 6.36 3.26 -6.37
CA GLY A 234 5.02 3.80 -6.26
C GLY A 234 4.91 5.19 -6.87
N LYS A 235 3.78 5.46 -7.51
CA LYS A 235 3.41 6.80 -7.98
C LYS A 235 1.90 6.95 -8.02
N ARG A 236 1.43 8.21 -8.07
CA ARG A 236 0.00 8.51 -8.26
C ARG A 236 -0.51 8.05 -9.62
N GLY A 237 -1.77 7.63 -9.66
CA GLY A 237 -2.48 7.35 -10.91
C GLY A 237 -2.54 8.57 -11.82
N VAL A 238 -2.51 8.33 -13.12
CA VAL A 238 -2.60 9.39 -14.13
C VAL A 238 -4.07 9.63 -14.45
N ARG A 239 -4.48 10.90 -14.49
CA ARG A 239 -5.82 11.27 -14.97
C ARG A 239 -5.90 11.05 -16.48
N ARG A 240 -6.83 10.20 -16.91
CA ARG A 240 -7.12 9.93 -18.32
C ARG A 240 -8.57 10.27 -18.66
#